data_AF-A0A1H4JEV6-F1
#
_entry.id   AF-A0A1H4JEV6-F1
#
_cell.length_a   1.000
_cell.length_b   1.000
_cell.length_c   1.000
_cell.angle_alpha   90.00
_cell.angle_beta   90.00
_cell.angle_gamma   90.00
#
_symmetry.space_group_name_H-M   'P 1'
#
loop_
_entity.id
_entity.type
_entity.pdbx_description
1 polymer ?
#
loop_
_entity_poly.entity_id
_entity_poly.type
_entity_poly.pdbx_seq_one_letter_code
_entity_poly.pdbx_strand_id
1 'polypeptide(L)'
;MTRELLEKLYSRLKSEPQNHRKNKTGCFDFFEEKVLTKEIFHRYKHISVSAKTMKNYYEKHVEGRNNKSKEPSTELKDCIAEYLGYLNYLHFCNSITKNSQTTKKWSLGSFKKKTHPLNNVIFHSVDGLLSVAR
;
A
#
# COMPACT_ATOMS: atom_id res chain seq x y z
N MET A 1 -6.01 -12.54 -7.20
CA MET A 1 -4.81 -11.69 -7.44
C MET A 1 -5.09 -10.49 -8.35
N THR A 2 -5.44 -10.62 -9.65
CA THR A 2 -5.77 -9.44 -10.50
C THR A 2 -6.91 -8.59 -9.93
N ARG A 3 -7.97 -9.24 -9.43
CA ARG A 3 -9.09 -8.58 -8.74
C ARG A 3 -8.63 -7.72 -7.57
N GLU A 4 -7.87 -8.29 -6.64
CA GLU A 4 -7.41 -7.60 -5.42
C GLU A 4 -6.45 -6.45 -5.74
N LEU A 5 -5.64 -6.60 -6.79
CA LEU A 5 -4.76 -5.54 -7.28
C LEU A 5 -5.59 -4.32 -7.74
N LEU A 6 -6.63 -4.56 -8.54
CA LEU A 6 -7.51 -3.50 -9.06
C LEU A 6 -8.40 -2.88 -7.96
N GLU A 7 -8.88 -3.67 -7.00
CA GLU A 7 -9.62 -3.18 -5.82
C GLU A 7 -8.76 -2.26 -4.95
N LYS A 8 -7.50 -2.64 -4.69
CA LYS A 8 -6.56 -1.81 -3.93
C LYS A 8 -6.17 -0.55 -4.70
N LEU A 9 -5.93 -0.67 -6.01
CA LEU A 9 -5.68 0.49 -6.87
C LEU A 9 -6.83 1.49 -6.77
N TYR A 10 -8.06 1.04 -6.96
CA TYR A 10 -9.23 1.92 -6.90
C TYR A 10 -9.37 2.59 -5.52
N SER A 11 -9.19 1.83 -4.43
CA SER A 11 -9.24 2.38 -3.07
C SER A 11 -8.15 3.43 -2.82
N ARG A 12 -6.94 3.19 -3.33
CA ARG A 12 -5.82 4.13 -3.23
C ARG A 12 -6.12 5.42 -4.00
N LEU A 13 -6.51 5.30 -5.27
CA LEU A 13 -6.86 6.45 -6.12
C LEU A 13 -8.01 7.28 -5.53
N LYS A 14 -8.98 6.63 -4.89
CA LYS A 14 -10.08 7.31 -4.19
C LYS A 14 -9.58 8.09 -2.97
N SER A 15 -8.55 7.60 -2.29
CA SER A 15 -7.98 8.24 -1.10
C SER A 15 -6.95 9.34 -1.42
N GLU A 16 -6.44 9.40 -2.64
CA GLU A 16 -5.44 10.41 -3.05
C GLU A 16 -5.99 11.84 -2.95
N PRO A 17 -5.35 12.76 -2.21
CA PRO A 17 -5.85 14.13 -2.03
C PRO A 17 -5.98 14.91 -3.35
N GLN A 18 -5.09 14.64 -4.30
CA GLN A 18 -5.07 15.30 -5.62
C GLN A 18 -6.13 14.78 -6.58
N ASN A 19 -6.80 13.67 -6.27
CA ASN A 19 -7.90 13.20 -7.08
C ASN A 19 -9.19 13.92 -6.67
N HIS A 20 -9.61 14.91 -7.45
CA HIS A 20 -10.85 15.66 -7.20
C HIS A 20 -12.11 14.87 -7.58
N ARG A 21 -12.03 13.87 -8.47
CA ARG A 21 -13.16 13.10 -8.98
C ARG A 21 -13.15 11.69 -8.39
N LYS A 22 -13.82 11.50 -7.25
CA LYS A 22 -13.85 10.24 -6.49
C LYS A 22 -14.75 9.13 -7.04
N ASN A 23 -15.30 9.31 -8.24
CA ASN A 23 -16.08 8.29 -8.93
C ASN A 23 -15.16 7.37 -9.75
N LYS A 24 -15.67 6.23 -10.22
CA LYS A 24 -14.88 5.23 -10.95
C LYS A 24 -14.11 5.82 -12.13
N THR A 25 -14.81 6.54 -13.01
CA THR A 25 -14.19 7.17 -14.18
C THR A 25 -13.09 8.16 -13.74
N GLY A 26 -13.37 9.05 -12.80
CA GLY A 26 -12.43 10.06 -12.34
C GLY A 26 -11.20 9.49 -11.64
N CYS A 27 -11.33 8.38 -10.90
CA CYS A 27 -10.18 7.68 -10.35
C CYS A 27 -9.25 7.14 -11.46
N PHE A 28 -9.81 6.57 -12.52
CA PHE A 28 -9.00 6.04 -13.62
C PHE A 28 -8.47 7.12 -14.56
N ASP A 29 -9.21 8.22 -14.75
CA ASP A 29 -8.70 9.43 -15.43
C ASP A 29 -7.48 9.96 -14.66
N PHE A 30 -7.57 10.07 -13.33
CA PHE A 30 -6.45 10.49 -12.50
C PHE A 30 -5.26 9.53 -12.60
N PHE A 31 -5.50 8.22 -12.66
CA PHE A 31 -4.43 7.25 -12.86
C PHE A 31 -3.71 7.46 -14.20
N GLU A 32 -4.46 7.59 -15.29
CA GLU A 32 -3.92 7.85 -16.63
C GLU A 32 -3.15 9.17 -16.70
N GLU A 33 -3.75 10.27 -16.26
CA GLU A 33 -3.22 11.61 -16.49
C GLU A 33 -2.17 12.04 -15.46
N LYS A 34 -2.25 11.53 -14.22
CA LYS A 34 -1.42 12.01 -13.09
C LYS A 34 -0.53 10.96 -12.48
N VAL A 35 -0.85 9.68 -12.57
CA VAL A 35 -0.01 8.62 -12.01
C VAL A 35 0.98 8.14 -13.08
N LEU A 36 0.51 7.71 -14.25
CA LEU A 36 1.38 7.19 -15.31
C LEU A 36 2.34 8.24 -15.89
N THR A 37 2.05 9.53 -15.70
CA THR A 37 2.89 10.63 -16.17
C THR A 37 4.03 11.01 -15.22
N LYS A 38 4.09 10.44 -14.01
CA LYS A 38 5.17 10.73 -13.05
C LYS A 38 6.49 10.12 -13.51
N GLU A 39 7.60 10.82 -13.25
CA GLU A 39 8.95 10.36 -13.63
C GLU A 39 9.31 8.97 -13.08
N ILE A 40 8.85 8.64 -11.87
CA ILE A 40 9.08 7.32 -11.27
C ILE A 40 8.49 6.16 -12.09
N PHE A 41 7.49 6.44 -12.96
CA PHE A 41 6.88 5.47 -13.86
C PHE A 41 7.33 5.64 -15.30
N HIS A 42 8.40 6.40 -15.56
CA HIS A 42 8.90 6.63 -16.92
C HIS A 42 9.29 5.32 -17.64
N ARG A 43 9.74 4.31 -16.89
CA ARG A 43 10.00 2.96 -17.41
C ARG A 43 8.77 2.25 -17.98
N TYR A 44 7.58 2.75 -17.69
CA TYR A 44 6.30 2.25 -18.17
C TYR A 44 5.64 3.19 -19.18
N LYS A 45 6.35 4.22 -19.68
CA LYS A 45 5.78 5.15 -20.67
C LYS A 45 5.31 4.47 -21.96
N HIS A 46 5.88 3.32 -22.31
CA HIS A 46 5.42 2.54 -23.46
C HIS A 46 4.06 1.87 -23.20
N ILE A 47 3.65 1.75 -21.94
CA ILE A 47 2.34 1.26 -21.55
C ILE A 47 1.33 2.40 -21.70
N SER A 48 0.74 2.48 -22.89
CA SER A 48 -0.42 3.34 -23.11
C SER A 48 -1.70 2.59 -22.69
N VAL A 49 -2.27 2.98 -21.55
CA VAL A 49 -3.56 2.46 -21.09
C VAL A 49 -4.52 3.61 -20.78
N SER A 50 -5.66 3.61 -21.48
CA SER A 50 -6.70 4.61 -21.25
C SER A 50 -7.48 4.32 -19.96
N ALA A 51 -8.06 5.36 -19.36
CA ALA A 51 -8.98 5.28 -18.23
C ALA A 51 -10.17 4.38 -18.56
N LYS A 52 -10.64 4.41 -19.81
CA LYS A 52 -11.69 3.51 -20.32
C LYS A 52 -11.27 2.04 -20.24
N THR A 53 -10.04 1.74 -20.65
CA THR A 53 -9.48 0.38 -20.56
C THR A 53 -9.35 -0.06 -19.10
N MET A 54 -8.82 0.81 -18.22
CA MET A 54 -8.71 0.54 -16.78
C MET A 54 -10.07 0.28 -16.13
N LYS A 55 -11.08 1.08 -16.47
CA LYS A 55 -12.46 0.88 -16.04
C LYS A 55 -12.99 -0.48 -16.51
N ASN A 56 -12.76 -0.85 -17.76
CA ASN A 56 -13.21 -2.14 -18.29
C ASN A 56 -12.55 -3.33 -17.56
N TYR A 57 -11.25 -3.22 -17.22
CA TYR A 57 -10.58 -4.23 -16.39
C TYR A 57 -11.22 -4.34 -15.01
N TYR A 58 -11.46 -3.20 -14.36
CA TYR A 58 -12.11 -3.17 -13.05
C TYR A 58 -13.50 -3.80 -13.11
N GLU A 59 -14.35 -3.37 -14.05
CA GLU A 59 -15.70 -3.91 -14.21
C GLU A 59 -15.70 -5.42 -14.50
N LYS A 60 -14.72 -5.91 -15.28
CA LYS A 60 -14.60 -7.34 -15.57
C LYS A 60 -14.15 -8.17 -14.37
N HIS A 61 -13.06 -7.77 -13.73
CA HIS A 61 -12.38 -8.59 -12.72
C HIS A 61 -12.88 -8.36 -11.29
N VAL A 62 -13.40 -7.17 -10.99
CA VAL A 62 -13.90 -6.79 -9.67
C VAL A 62 -15.42 -6.91 -9.59
N GLU A 63 -16.13 -6.39 -10.59
CA GLU A 63 -17.60 -6.40 -10.60
C GLU A 63 -18.21 -7.60 -11.32
N GLY A 64 -17.40 -8.45 -11.96
CA GLY A 64 -17.87 -9.64 -12.67
C GLY A 64 -18.67 -9.34 -13.94
N ARG A 65 -18.57 -8.12 -14.50
CA ARG A 65 -19.29 -7.77 -15.73
C ARG A 65 -18.70 -8.49 -16.93
N ASN A 66 -19.56 -9.06 -17.76
CA ASN A 66 -19.11 -9.64 -19.02
C ASN A 66 -18.79 -8.53 -20.03
N ASN A 67 -17.51 -8.39 -20.36
CA ASN A 67 -17.05 -7.46 -21.40
C ASN A 67 -15.88 -8.06 -22.20
N LYS A 68 -15.59 -7.44 -23.35
CA LYS A 68 -14.52 -7.86 -24.29
C LYS A 68 -13.11 -7.50 -23.82
N SER A 69 -12.94 -6.94 -22.62
CA SER A 69 -11.63 -6.59 -22.11
C SER A 69 -10.80 -7.84 -21.87
N LYS A 70 -9.50 -7.80 -22.20
CA LYS A 70 -8.56 -8.88 -21.92
C LYS A 70 -8.08 -8.79 -20.46
N GLU A 71 -7.13 -9.64 -20.10
CA GLU A 71 -6.34 -9.43 -18.88
C GLU A 71 -5.41 -8.21 -19.04
N PRO A 72 -5.15 -7.46 -17.95
CA PRO A 72 -4.07 -6.48 -17.94
C PRO A 72 -2.71 -7.15 -18.21
N SER A 73 -1.84 -6.46 -18.96
CA SER A 73 -0.47 -6.94 -19.22
C SER A 73 0.34 -7.07 -17.92
N THR A 74 1.36 -7.93 -17.94
CA THR A 74 2.25 -8.12 -16.78
C THR A 74 2.90 -6.81 -16.36
N GLU A 75 3.41 -6.03 -17.31
CA GLU A 75 4.06 -4.74 -17.01
C GLU A 75 3.08 -3.73 -16.42
N LEU A 76 1.81 -3.74 -16.85
CA LEU A 76 0.77 -2.89 -16.25
C LEU A 76 0.48 -3.34 -14.81
N LYS A 77 0.44 -4.65 -14.56
CA LYS A 77 0.29 -5.19 -13.20
C LYS A 77 1.46 -4.80 -12.31
N ASP A 78 2.69 -4.81 -12.83
CA ASP A 78 3.88 -4.36 -12.10
C ASP A 78 3.80 -2.86 -11.79
N CYS A 79 3.47 -2.02 -12.78
CA CYS A 79 3.27 -0.58 -12.60
C CYS A 79 2.24 -0.28 -11.50
N ILE A 80 1.10 -0.98 -11.51
CA ILE A 80 0.07 -0.83 -10.48
C ILE A 80 0.59 -1.29 -9.11
N ALA A 81 1.31 -2.41 -9.05
CA ALA A 81 1.88 -2.92 -7.79
C ALA A 81 2.87 -1.92 -7.19
N GLU A 82 3.71 -1.29 -8.02
CA GLU A 82 4.65 -0.26 -7.59
C GLU A 82 3.95 1.01 -7.10
N TYR A 83 2.90 1.44 -7.78
CA TYR A 83 2.08 2.54 -7.31
C TYR A 83 1.45 2.26 -5.94
N LEU A 84 1.15 0.99 -5.66
CA LEU A 84 0.65 0.52 -4.36
C LEU A 84 1.75 0.31 -3.31
N GLY A 85 3.02 0.57 -3.64
CA GLY A 85 4.17 0.46 -2.72
C GLY A 85 4.84 -0.91 -2.69
N TYR A 86 4.59 -1.78 -3.66
CA TYR A 86 5.25 -3.09 -3.80
C TYR A 86 6.39 -3.03 -4.81
N LEU A 87 7.32 -4.00 -4.77
CA LEU A 87 8.43 -4.04 -5.74
C LEU A 87 7.97 -4.40 -7.17
N ASN A 88 6.98 -5.28 -7.29
CA ASN A 88 6.38 -5.74 -8.54
C ASN A 88 5.11 -6.56 -8.23
N TYR A 89 4.43 -7.05 -9.26
CA TYR A 89 3.21 -7.84 -9.13
C TYR A 89 3.44 -9.17 -8.40
N LEU A 90 4.59 -9.81 -8.57
CA LEU A 90 4.92 -11.05 -7.85
C LEU A 90 5.07 -10.79 -6.34
N HIS A 91 5.73 -9.70 -5.96
CA HIS A 91 5.86 -9.25 -4.57
C HIS A 91 4.48 -8.97 -3.95
N PHE A 92 3.59 -8.33 -4.71
CA PHE A 92 2.19 -8.16 -4.33
C PHE A 92 1.48 -9.49 -4.07
N CYS A 93 1.52 -10.44 -5.01
CA CYS A 93 0.88 -11.75 -4.87
C CYS A 93 1.39 -12.52 -3.64
N ASN A 94 2.70 -12.47 -3.41
CA ASN A 94 3.34 -13.10 -2.25
C ASN A 94 2.90 -12.46 -0.94
N SER A 95 2.67 -11.15 -0.90
CA SER A 95 2.19 -10.44 0.30
C SER A 95 0.77 -10.84 0.68
N ILE A 96 -0.12 -11.06 -0.30
CA ILE A 96 -1.50 -11.49 -0.06
C ILE A 96 -1.55 -12.94 0.41
N THR A 97 -0.74 -13.80 -0.21
CA THR A 97 -0.72 -15.24 0.12
C THR A 97 -0.21 -15.50 1.53
N LYS A 98 0.76 -14.71 2.02
CA LYS A 98 1.26 -14.81 3.40
C LYS A 98 0.22 -14.43 4.46
N ASN A 99 -0.63 -13.43 4.18
CA ASN A 99 -1.73 -13.06 5.08
C ASN A 99 -2.87 -14.09 5.12
N SER A 100 -2.98 -14.96 4.12
CA SER A 100 -3.96 -16.06 4.10
C SER A 100 -3.54 -17.26 4.98
N GLN A 101 -2.24 -17.40 5.28
CA GLN A 101 -1.69 -18.54 6.05
C GLN A 101 -1.67 -18.31 7.58
N THR A 102 -2.03 -17.12 8.08
CA THR A 102 -1.98 -16.80 9.53
C THR A 102 -3.17 -17.29 10.35
N THR A 103 -4.01 -18.20 9.82
CA THR A 103 -5.00 -18.94 10.64
C THR A 103 -4.53 -20.35 11.04
N LYS A 104 -3.25 -20.71 10.85
CA LYS A 104 -2.67 -21.85 11.56
C LYS A 104 -2.30 -21.45 12.99
N LYS A 105 -3.33 -21.50 13.85
CA LYS A 105 -3.31 -21.70 15.31
C LYS A 105 -1.94 -22.17 15.81
N TRP A 106 -1.07 -21.22 16.16
CA TRP A 106 0.01 -21.51 17.10
C TRP A 106 -0.61 -21.55 18.48
N SER A 107 -0.80 -22.78 18.95
CA SER A 107 -0.98 -23.10 20.36
C SER A 107 -0.01 -22.28 21.20
N LEU A 108 -0.54 -21.52 22.15
CA LEU A 108 0.19 -20.88 23.24
C LEU A 108 1.02 -21.95 23.98
N GLY A 109 2.24 -22.15 23.50
CA GLY A 109 3.29 -22.85 24.22
C GLY A 109 3.83 -21.92 25.29
N SER A 110 3.50 -22.24 26.53
CA SER A 110 4.00 -21.62 27.76
C SER A 110 5.54 -21.54 27.85
N PHE A 111 6.00 -20.61 28.71
CA PHE A 111 7.34 -20.48 29.32
C PHE A 111 8.43 -19.85 28.43
N LYS A 112 9.27 -18.90 28.87
CA LYS A 112 9.73 -18.52 30.22
C LYS A 112 10.25 -17.07 30.13
N LYS A 113 9.81 -16.16 31.01
CA LYS A 113 10.46 -14.84 31.19
C LYS A 113 11.82 -15.08 31.85
N LYS A 114 12.92 -14.64 31.22
CA LYS A 114 14.19 -14.42 31.90
C LYS A 114 14.33 -12.92 32.18
N THR A 115 14.17 -12.56 33.44
CA THR A 115 14.59 -11.27 34.01
C THR A 115 16.11 -11.26 34.16
N HIS A 116 16.77 -10.20 33.69
CA HIS A 116 18.12 -9.84 34.08
C HIS A 116 18.06 -8.52 34.88
N PRO A 117 18.68 -8.43 36.07
CA PRO A 117 18.62 -7.23 36.89
C PRO A 117 19.77 -6.24 36.60
N LEU A 118 19.39 -4.96 36.69
CA LEU A 118 20.10 -3.76 37.18
C LEU A 118 21.40 -3.30 36.49
N ASN A 119 21.40 -2.03 36.08
CA ASN A 119 22.41 -1.11 36.58
C ASN A 119 21.85 0.31 36.77
N ASN A 120 22.01 0.79 38.00
CA ASN A 120 21.78 2.16 38.47
C ASN A 120 22.50 3.18 37.60
N VAL A 121 21.79 4.22 37.17
CA VAL A 121 22.39 5.52 36.92
C VAL A 121 21.73 6.52 37.88
N ILE A 122 22.57 7.01 38.78
CA ILE A 122 22.28 7.99 39.82
C ILE A 122 21.98 9.33 39.11
N PHE A 123 20.78 9.87 39.32
CA PHE A 123 20.45 11.24 38.94
C PHE A 123 20.74 12.13 40.16
N HIS A 124 21.84 12.88 40.13
CA HIS A 124 22.09 13.93 41.12
C HIS A 124 21.15 15.11 40.84
N SER A 125 20.21 15.31 41.75
CA SER A 125 19.42 16.54 41.87
C SER A 125 20.33 17.63 42.43
N VAL A 126 20.45 18.76 41.72
CA VAL A 126 21.06 19.97 42.26
C VAL A 126 19.96 20.99 42.56
N ASP A 127 19.64 21.08 43.84
CA ASP A 127 18.96 22.21 44.45
C ASP A 127 19.75 23.51 44.20
N GLY A 128 19.05 24.53 43.71
CA GLY A 128 19.58 25.85 43.44
C GLY A 128 18.63 26.93 43.95
N LEU A 129 18.32 26.89 45.23
CA LEU A 129 17.71 27.98 45.99
C LEU A 129 18.83 28.93 46.40
N LEU A 130 18.93 30.10 45.75
CA LEU A 130 19.76 31.20 46.24
C LEU A 130 18.86 32.38 46.63
N SER A 131 18.60 32.46 47.93
CA SER A 131 18.20 33.69 48.63
C SER A 131 19.46 34.26 49.27
N VAL A 132 19.82 35.50 48.93
CA VAL A 132 20.67 36.35 49.77
C VAL A 132 20.09 37.76 49.77
N ALA A 133 19.82 38.22 50.98
CA ALA A 133 19.35 39.54 51.36
C ALA A 133 20.49 40.57 51.38
N ARG A 134 20.17 41.83 51.03
CA ARG A 134 20.28 43.02 51.90
C ARG A 134 19.80 44.26 51.18
#